data_AF-A0AAU9ENJ4-F1
#
_entry.id   AF-A0AAU9ENJ4-F1
#
_cell.length_a   1.000
_cell.length_b   1.000
_cell.length_c   1.000
_cell.angle_alpha   90.00
_cell.angle_beta   90.00
_cell.angle_gamma   90.00
#
_symmetry.space_group_name_H-M   'P 1'
#
loop_
_entity.id
_entity.type
_entity.pdbx_description
1 polymer ?
#
loop_
_entity_poly.entity_id
_entity_poly.type
_entity_poly.pdbx_seq_one_letter_code
_entity_poly.pdbx_strand_id
1 'polypeptide(L)'
;MEMTTSDTDDVPEQKAKNEIDKEVDPGHIISEIKNLLVEHKDPSNKLQEYIDHVEKKIDIVNKNELNNIDKEEVKKLIEKHPYFKNPNSYSIRLITIMKYLKKKNVNVSLLDIDLLVEKIILSIDGVVKEGYGKYSRKK
;
A
#
# COMPACT_ATOMS: atom_id res chain seq x y z
N MET A 1 -14.96 -56.55 20.26
CA MET A 1 -15.10 -55.25 20.94
C MET A 1 -14.56 -54.22 19.99
N GLU A 2 -15.47 -53.57 19.28
CA GLU A 2 -15.21 -52.38 18.48
C GLU A 2 -14.79 -51.25 19.41
N MET A 3 -13.79 -50.45 19.01
CA MET A 3 -13.78 -49.02 19.26
C MET A 3 -12.98 -48.36 18.14
N THR A 4 -13.73 -47.78 17.21
CA THR A 4 -13.32 -46.78 16.25
C THR A 4 -13.11 -45.44 16.96
N THR A 5 -11.94 -44.82 16.78
CA THR A 5 -11.74 -43.38 17.04
C THR A 5 -11.47 -42.76 15.67
N SER A 6 -12.51 -42.25 15.02
CA SER A 6 -13.05 -40.88 15.13
C SER A 6 -12.18 -39.89 14.37
N ASP A 7 -12.77 -39.41 13.28
CA ASP A 7 -12.29 -38.42 12.35
C ASP A 7 -11.78 -37.16 13.04
N THR A 8 -10.63 -36.67 12.62
CA THR A 8 -10.28 -35.26 12.75
C THR A 8 -10.47 -34.61 11.39
N ASP A 9 -11.62 -33.95 11.27
CA ASP A 9 -11.91 -32.92 10.28
C ASP A 9 -10.79 -31.88 10.24
N ASP A 10 -10.09 -31.79 9.11
CA ASP A 10 -9.08 -30.77 8.88
C ASP A 10 -9.35 -30.05 7.54
N VAL A 11 -10.47 -29.33 7.47
CA VAL A 11 -10.74 -28.37 6.38
C VAL A 11 -11.56 -27.18 6.91
N PRO A 12 -10.90 -26.04 7.22
CA PRO A 12 -11.43 -24.79 6.66
C PRO A 12 -10.35 -23.78 6.19
N GLU A 13 -9.05 -24.03 6.39
CA GLU A 13 -8.04 -22.97 6.25
C GLU A 13 -7.62 -22.70 4.79
N GLN A 14 -7.90 -23.62 3.87
CA GLN A 14 -7.51 -23.48 2.46
C GLN A 14 -8.51 -22.67 1.61
N LYS A 15 -9.75 -22.45 2.07
CA LYS A 15 -10.74 -21.67 1.30
C LYS A 15 -10.55 -20.16 1.41
N ALA A 16 -9.98 -19.65 2.51
CA ALA A 16 -9.79 -18.22 2.72
C ALA A 16 -8.65 -17.61 1.88
N LYS A 17 -7.70 -18.42 1.40
CA LYS A 17 -6.54 -17.94 0.64
C LYS A 17 -6.83 -17.68 -0.84
N ASN A 18 -7.88 -18.28 -1.41
CA ASN A 18 -8.12 -18.23 -2.86
C ASN A 18 -9.04 -17.09 -3.34
N GLU A 19 -9.62 -16.27 -2.46
CA GLU A 19 -10.51 -15.16 -2.86
C GLU A 19 -9.86 -13.78 -2.85
N ILE A 20 -8.61 -13.66 -2.37
CA ILE A 20 -7.95 -12.37 -2.12
C ILE A 20 -7.21 -11.84 -3.36
N ASP A 21 -7.01 -12.68 -4.40
CA ASP A 21 -6.25 -12.33 -5.62
C ASP A 21 -7.08 -11.76 -6.77
N LYS A 22 -8.38 -11.47 -6.56
CA LYS A 22 -9.17 -10.81 -7.61
C LYS A 22 -8.88 -9.31 -7.61
N GLU A 23 -8.24 -8.88 -8.70
CA GLU A 23 -8.13 -7.47 -9.10
C GLU A 23 -9.49 -6.77 -8.89
N VAL A 24 -9.45 -5.62 -8.20
CA VAL A 24 -10.65 -4.85 -7.86
C VAL A 24 -11.14 -4.18 -9.15
N ASP A 25 -12.02 -4.86 -9.89
CA ASP A 25 -12.61 -4.35 -11.14
C ASP A 25 -13.75 -3.36 -10.84
N PRO A 26 -13.62 -2.07 -11.24
CA PRO A 26 -14.68 -1.09 -11.08
C PRO A 26 -15.99 -1.48 -11.78
N GLY A 27 -15.92 -2.20 -12.91
CA GLY A 27 -17.09 -2.64 -13.67
C GLY A 27 -17.93 -3.66 -12.90
N HIS A 28 -17.26 -4.62 -12.27
CA HIS A 28 -17.88 -5.60 -11.38
C HIS A 28 -18.50 -4.93 -10.14
N ILE A 29 -17.80 -3.99 -9.50
CA ILE A 29 -18.32 -3.26 -8.32
C ILE A 29 -19.61 -2.51 -8.65
N ILE A 30 -19.64 -1.79 -9.78
CA ILE A 30 -20.83 -1.04 -10.21
C ILE A 30 -22.01 -1.99 -10.47
N SER A 31 -21.75 -3.15 -11.06
CA SER A 31 -22.76 -4.17 -11.31
C SER A 31 -23.34 -4.73 -10.00
N GLU A 32 -22.50 -5.00 -9.00
CA GLU A 32 -22.94 -5.51 -7.70
C GLU A 32 -23.74 -4.45 -6.91
N ILE A 33 -23.33 -3.18 -6.95
CA ILE A 33 -24.10 -2.08 -6.36
C ILE A 33 -25.49 -1.98 -7.00
N LYS A 34 -25.58 -2.06 -8.34
CA LYS A 34 -26.87 -2.04 -9.03
C LYS A 34 -27.76 -3.19 -8.60
N ASN A 35 -27.21 -4.40 -8.44
CA ASN A 35 -27.98 -5.56 -7.98
C ASN A 35 -28.49 -5.36 -6.55
N LEU A 36 -27.64 -4.89 -5.63
CA LEU A 36 -28.03 -4.59 -4.25
C LEU A 36 -29.17 -3.57 -4.15
N LEU A 37 -29.16 -2.54 -5.02
CA LEU A 37 -30.21 -1.53 -5.09
C LEU A 37 -31.54 -2.07 -5.64
N VAL A 38 -31.51 -3.09 -6.53
CA VAL A 38 -32.69 -3.69 -7.14
C VAL A 38 -33.31 -4.77 -6.25
N GLU A 39 -32.48 -5.57 -5.56
CA GLU A 39 -32.90 -6.74 -4.79
C GLU A 39 -33.46 -6.41 -3.40
N HIS A 40 -33.25 -5.20 -2.89
CA HIS A 40 -33.60 -4.82 -1.53
C HIS A 40 -34.47 -3.57 -1.46
N LYS A 41 -35.61 -3.68 -0.75
CA LYS A 41 -36.51 -2.53 -0.48
C LYS A 41 -35.85 -1.44 0.37
N ASP A 42 -34.89 -1.81 1.22
CA ASP A 42 -34.01 -0.89 1.97
C ASP A 42 -32.56 -1.41 1.86
N PRO A 43 -31.82 -1.00 0.81
CA PRO A 43 -30.49 -1.51 0.53
C PRO A 43 -29.40 -0.90 1.42
N SER A 44 -29.73 0.10 2.25
CA SER A 44 -28.77 1.00 2.90
C SER A 44 -27.70 0.25 3.71
N ASN A 45 -28.11 -0.66 4.59
CA ASN A 45 -27.17 -1.41 5.44
C ASN A 45 -26.29 -2.38 4.63
N LYS A 46 -26.88 -3.08 3.67
CA LYS A 46 -26.17 -4.05 2.83
C LYS A 46 -25.19 -3.38 1.87
N LEU A 47 -25.56 -2.21 1.37
CA LEU A 47 -24.67 -1.38 0.56
C LEU A 47 -23.48 -0.89 1.38
N GLN A 48 -23.70 -0.47 2.63
CA GLN A 48 -22.61 -0.06 3.51
C GLN A 48 -21.67 -1.23 3.82
N GLU A 49 -22.20 -2.41 4.17
CA GLU A 49 -21.40 -3.62 4.40
C GLU A 49 -20.55 -3.99 3.17
N TYR A 50 -21.13 -3.87 1.97
CA TYR A 50 -20.42 -4.12 0.73
C TYR A 50 -19.32 -3.09 0.46
N ILE A 51 -19.59 -1.80 0.66
CA ILE A 51 -18.59 -0.73 0.54
C ILE A 51 -17.42 -0.98 1.50
N ASP A 52 -17.69 -1.24 2.77
CA ASP A 52 -16.67 -1.52 3.78
C ASP A 52 -15.79 -2.73 3.39
N HIS A 53 -16.38 -3.74 2.75
CA HIS A 53 -15.66 -4.90 2.26
C HIS A 53 -14.77 -4.58 1.05
N VAL A 54 -15.26 -3.78 0.10
CA VAL A 54 -14.47 -3.31 -1.05
C VAL A 54 -13.31 -2.41 -0.59
N GLU A 55 -13.55 -1.49 0.34
CA GLU A 55 -12.50 -0.64 0.92
C GLU A 55 -11.40 -1.46 1.57
N LYS A 56 -11.76 -2.47 2.39
CA LYS A 56 -10.78 -3.39 2.99
C LYS A 56 -9.95 -4.13 1.94
N LYS A 57 -10.56 -4.57 0.84
CA LYS A 57 -9.83 -5.21 -0.27
C LYS A 57 -8.84 -4.24 -0.93
N ILE A 58 -9.26 -3.01 -1.20
CA ILE A 58 -8.39 -1.97 -1.76
C ILE A 58 -7.21 -1.69 -0.82
N ASP A 59 -7.46 -1.58 0.48
CA ASP A 59 -6.40 -1.38 1.48
C ASP A 59 -5.39 -2.52 1.53
N ILE A 60 -5.85 -3.77 1.41
CA ILE A 60 -4.98 -4.95 1.35
C ILE A 60 -4.11 -4.90 0.09
N VAL A 61 -4.70 -4.60 -1.07
CA VAL A 61 -3.97 -4.46 -2.34
C VAL A 61 -2.92 -3.36 -2.23
N ASN A 62 -3.30 -2.17 -1.76
CA ASN A 62 -2.38 -1.05 -1.56
C ASN A 62 -1.21 -1.41 -0.64
N LYS A 63 -1.48 -2.10 0.49
CA LYS A 63 -0.43 -2.57 1.41
C LYS A 63 0.49 -3.60 0.76
N ASN A 64 -0.05 -4.52 -0.01
CA ASN A 64 0.73 -5.51 -0.73
C ASN A 64 1.63 -4.84 -1.78
N GLU A 65 1.11 -3.91 -2.56
CA GLU A 65 1.89 -3.13 -3.52
C GLU A 65 3.00 -2.32 -2.83
N LEU A 66 2.70 -1.67 -1.70
CA LEU A 66 3.68 -0.92 -0.91
C LEU A 66 4.79 -1.84 -0.36
N ASN A 67 4.44 -3.06 0.06
CA ASN A 67 5.39 -4.08 0.54
C ASN A 67 6.26 -4.64 -0.59
N ASN A 68 5.74 -4.68 -1.81
CA ASN A 68 6.46 -5.17 -2.99
C ASN A 68 7.46 -4.14 -3.55
N ILE A 69 7.45 -2.89 -3.06
CA ILE A 69 8.45 -1.89 -3.45
C ILE A 69 9.84 -2.33 -2.97
N ASP A 70 10.78 -2.42 -3.90
CA ASP A 70 12.19 -2.58 -3.57
C ASP A 70 12.74 -1.30 -2.90
N LYS A 71 12.81 -1.34 -1.57
CA LYS A 71 13.32 -0.24 -0.75
C LYS A 71 14.78 0.09 -1.05
N GLU A 72 15.59 -0.90 -1.42
CA GLU A 72 17.00 -0.69 -1.75
C GLU A 72 17.15 -0.03 -3.12
N GLU A 73 16.32 -0.38 -4.09
CA GLU A 73 16.27 0.32 -5.37
C GLU A 73 15.87 1.78 -5.18
N VAL A 74 14.78 2.03 -4.43
CA VAL A 74 14.32 3.39 -4.13
C VAL A 74 15.41 4.18 -3.39
N LYS A 75 16.09 3.57 -2.40
CA LYS A 75 17.21 4.19 -1.70
C LYS A 75 18.33 4.59 -2.67
N LYS A 76 18.77 3.69 -3.55
CA LYS A 76 19.79 3.97 -4.58
C LYS A 76 19.37 5.11 -5.51
N LEU A 77 18.09 5.22 -5.84
CA LEU A 77 17.57 6.34 -6.63
C LEU A 77 17.64 7.66 -5.86
N ILE A 78 17.24 7.67 -4.59
CA ILE A 78 17.30 8.86 -3.72
C ILE A 78 18.75 9.32 -3.56
N GLU A 79 19.69 8.42 -3.27
CA GLU A 79 21.12 8.76 -3.13
C GLU A 79 21.71 9.32 -4.43
N LYS A 80 21.16 8.93 -5.59
CA LYS A 80 21.57 9.48 -6.90
C LYS A 80 21.03 10.89 -7.17
N HIS A 81 20.05 11.37 -6.41
CA HIS A 81 19.51 12.71 -6.59
C HIS A 81 20.60 13.77 -6.33
N PRO A 82 20.70 14.85 -7.15
CA PRO A 82 21.78 15.83 -7.06
C PRO A 82 22.02 16.39 -5.65
N TYR A 83 20.92 16.64 -4.92
CA TYR A 83 20.96 17.04 -3.52
C TYR A 83 21.74 16.09 -2.61
N PHE A 84 21.47 14.78 -2.68
CA PHE A 84 22.13 13.81 -1.81
C PHE A 84 23.57 13.50 -2.27
N LYS A 85 23.88 13.64 -3.56
CA LYS A 85 25.24 13.52 -4.10
C LYS A 85 26.16 14.66 -3.67
N ASN A 86 25.65 15.90 -3.70
CA ASN A 86 26.42 17.07 -3.32
C ASN A 86 25.57 17.97 -2.42
N PRO A 87 25.46 17.60 -1.12
CA PRO A 87 24.62 18.34 -0.19
C PRO A 87 25.15 19.75 -0.01
N ASN A 88 24.23 20.70 -0.03
CA ASN A 88 24.48 22.12 0.22
C ASN A 88 23.86 22.51 1.58
N SER A 89 23.98 23.79 1.95
CA SER A 89 23.46 24.32 3.21
C SER A 89 21.92 24.42 3.29
N TYR A 90 21.20 24.09 2.22
CA TYR A 90 19.74 24.17 2.17
C TYR A 90 19.11 22.79 2.41
N SER A 91 17.88 22.76 2.92
CA SER A 91 17.09 21.53 2.99
C SER A 91 16.33 21.23 1.71
N ILE A 92 16.14 19.95 1.42
CA ILE A 92 15.28 19.44 0.37
C ILE A 92 13.90 19.08 0.93
N ARG A 93 12.84 19.34 0.17
CA ARG A 93 11.47 18.94 0.54
C ARG A 93 11.14 17.53 0.04
N LEU A 94 10.35 16.79 0.80
CA LEU A 94 9.83 15.46 0.45
C LEU A 94 9.18 15.47 -0.93
N ILE A 95 8.33 16.46 -1.21
CA ILE A 95 7.66 16.60 -2.51
C ILE A 95 8.63 16.69 -3.69
N THR A 96 9.83 17.26 -3.49
CA THR A 96 10.86 17.35 -4.53
C THR A 96 11.47 15.97 -4.79
N ILE A 97 11.74 15.21 -3.74
CA ILE A 97 12.24 13.84 -3.82
C ILE A 97 11.19 12.94 -4.48
N MET A 98 9.92 13.05 -4.06
CA MET A 98 8.79 12.34 -4.66
C MET A 98 8.64 12.63 -6.17
N LYS A 99 8.74 13.91 -6.58
CA LYS A 99 8.73 14.30 -8.00
C LYS A 99 9.89 13.69 -8.77
N TYR A 100 11.06 13.58 -8.15
CA TYR A 100 12.20 12.90 -8.76
C TYR A 100 11.96 11.40 -8.92
N LEU A 101 11.45 10.72 -7.89
CA LEU A 101 11.11 9.31 -7.93
C LEU A 101 10.07 8.99 -9.01
N LYS A 102 9.04 9.86 -9.15
CA LYS A 102 8.07 9.78 -10.25
C LYS A 102 8.74 9.84 -11.62
N LYS A 103 9.72 10.72 -11.82
CA LYS A 103 10.51 10.81 -13.06
C LYS A 103 11.42 9.59 -13.29
N LYS A 104 11.62 8.75 -12.26
CA LYS A 104 12.37 7.50 -12.32
C LYS A 104 11.46 6.27 -12.37
N ASN A 105 10.19 6.45 -12.72
CA ASN A 105 9.18 5.39 -12.85
C ASN A 105 8.85 4.66 -11.54
N VAL A 106 9.15 5.27 -10.39
CA VAL A 106 8.62 4.77 -9.11
C VAL A 106 7.15 5.18 -8.99
N ASN A 107 6.28 4.22 -8.68
CA ASN A 107 4.87 4.50 -8.46
C ASN A 107 4.70 5.30 -7.15
N VAL A 108 4.40 6.59 -7.29
CA VAL A 108 4.19 7.51 -6.15
C VAL A 108 2.71 7.81 -5.88
N SER A 109 1.78 7.12 -6.52
CA SER A 109 0.33 7.25 -6.22
C SER A 109 -0.15 6.24 -5.19
N LEU A 110 0.71 5.35 -4.72
CA LEU A 110 0.39 4.40 -3.67
C LEU A 110 0.08 5.14 -2.36
N LEU A 111 -0.91 4.64 -1.62
CA LEU A 111 -1.21 5.16 -0.29
C LEU A 111 0.04 5.00 0.62
N ASP A 112 0.30 5.98 1.48
CA ASP A 112 1.41 5.99 2.45
C ASP A 112 2.83 5.87 1.85
N ILE A 113 2.97 6.05 0.54
CA ILE A 113 4.28 6.03 -0.13
C ILE A 113 5.20 7.15 0.36
N ASP A 114 4.63 8.29 0.75
CA ASP A 114 5.36 9.40 1.33
C ASP A 114 5.97 9.05 2.68
N LEU A 115 5.27 8.27 3.51
CA LEU A 115 5.78 7.72 4.77
C LEU A 115 6.91 6.70 4.51
N LEU A 116 6.76 5.84 3.49
CA LEU A 116 7.81 4.90 3.09
C LEU A 116 9.06 5.63 2.61
N VAL A 117 8.91 6.62 1.73
CA VAL A 117 10.02 7.40 1.18
C VAL A 117 10.68 8.22 2.28
N GLU A 118 9.93 8.81 3.21
CA GLU A 118 10.48 9.46 4.40
C GLU A 118 11.37 8.51 5.22
N LYS A 119 10.89 7.29 5.52
CA LYS A 119 11.68 6.28 6.23
C LYS A 119 12.98 5.95 5.49
N ILE A 120 12.92 5.82 4.16
CA ILE A 120 14.12 5.56 3.35
C ILE A 120 15.09 6.74 3.42
N ILE A 121 14.61 7.98 3.28
CA ILE A 121 15.44 9.19 3.37
C ILE A 121 16.18 9.24 4.70
N LEU A 122 15.48 8.96 5.81
CA LEU A 122 16.05 8.97 7.16
C LEU A 122 17.01 7.81 7.43
N SER A 123 17.02 6.77 6.58
CA SER A 123 18.00 5.68 6.64
C SER A 123 19.33 6.00 5.95
N ILE A 124 19.41 7.13 5.23
CA ILE A 124 20.63 7.56 4.54
C ILE A 124 21.55 8.27 5.54
N ASP A 125 22.82 7.87 5.56
CA ASP A 125 23.79 8.42 6.50
C ASP A 125 24.00 9.94 6.33
N GLY A 126 24.04 10.63 7.47
CA GLY A 126 24.14 12.08 7.58
C GLY A 126 22.84 12.86 7.31
N VAL A 127 21.72 12.19 7.01
CA VAL A 127 20.43 12.86 6.76
C VAL A 127 19.65 13.08 8.05
N VAL A 128 19.12 14.30 8.24
CA VAL A 128 18.27 14.68 9.37
C VAL A 128 17.00 15.37 8.92
N LYS A 129 15.91 15.18 9.66
CA LYS A 129 14.62 15.88 9.43
C LYS A 129 14.66 17.25 10.13
N GLU A 130 14.40 18.32 9.38
CA GLU A 130 14.35 19.70 9.92
C GLU A 130 12.92 20.17 10.24
N GLY A 131 11.91 19.39 9.86
CA GLY A 131 10.48 19.68 10.08
C GLY A 131 9.67 19.67 8.79
N TYR A 132 8.35 19.48 8.87
CA TYR A 132 7.38 19.48 7.75
C TYR A 132 7.91 18.93 6.41
N GLY A 133 8.45 17.71 6.42
CA GLY A 133 8.97 17.05 5.23
C GLY A 133 10.20 17.71 4.61
N LYS A 134 10.99 18.46 5.38
CA LYS A 134 12.30 19.00 4.98
C LYS A 134 13.42 18.16 5.56
N TYR A 135 14.42 17.89 4.74
CA TYR A 135 15.58 17.08 5.10
C TYR A 135 16.84 17.83 4.76
N SER A 136 17.83 17.76 5.64
CA SER A 136 19.19 18.18 5.34
C SER A 136 20.16 17.03 5.46
N ARG A 137 21.24 17.06 4.67
CA ARG A 137 22.35 16.12 4.82
C ARG A 137 23.58 16.88 5.29
N LYS A 138 24.03 16.57 6.51
CA LYS A 138 25.30 17.10 7.01
C LYS A 138 26.44 16.37 6.32
N LYS A 139 27.45 17.12 5.88
CA LYS A 139 28.70 16.56 5.38
C LYS A 139 29.52 16.01 6.53
#